data_AF-A0AAN6RPU9-F1
#
_entry.id   AF-A0AAN6RPU9-F1
#
_cell.length_a   1.000
_cell.length_b   1.000
_cell.length_c   1.000
_cell.angle_alpha   90.00
_cell.angle_beta   90.00
_cell.angle_gamma   90.00
#
_symmetry.space_group_name_H-M   'P 1'
#
loop_
_entity.id
_entity.type
_entity.pdbx_description
1 polymer ?
#
loop_
_entity_poly.entity_id
_entity_poly.type
_entity_poly.pdbx_seq_one_letter_code
_entity_poly.pdbx_strand_id
1 'polypeptide(L)'
;MVRRESLIATVAPRSFLFFIIANVGAPGPEGPHRPLAVTYRQGRTPGPGRDIENEWRRVRQVVQDCARAVDILTCPANRVAIEAELSLAAAEHRGGRRPEKPPRVQVPDLPQPSLADRVFRRGPPPADPEQTPPPDSPPWADAGAIREFPFISSCLRVALTRLDDDGGGPGARLDDVQERPLTTVFRDDALEYGTIVIDISDLDAVRYGIVGSKISTRARKPVLYLDNSGAQTPLSAAAYMAKFGLEEAPDGAERLDQHGIVEPWALRYIWPPSLSESSHGSIPAVPVRDHDAAVGKAVTALLHAETVDLETHRESLALPGFQSRLRERLLDDADKMRPSDASAQLLRLAYARRRHLDWAAYRNLSYKHVATALDAAELRNAQALSICIDVMGDSPTPLLETLTRHETIRDICFLQGPSRANDDKA
;
A
#
# COMPACT_ATOMS: atom_id res chain seq x y z
N MET A 1 36.34 -5.63 -40.79
CA MET A 1 35.63 -4.36 -40.55
C MET A 1 34.21 -4.71 -40.12
N VAL A 2 33.98 -4.83 -38.80
CA VAL A 2 32.65 -5.18 -38.25
C VAL A 2 31.77 -3.93 -38.37
N ARG A 3 30.73 -3.99 -39.22
CA ARG A 3 29.72 -2.92 -39.29
C ARG A 3 29.07 -2.79 -37.90
N ARG A 4 29.28 -1.66 -37.22
CA ARG A 4 28.50 -1.27 -36.04
C ARG A 4 27.03 -1.27 -36.45
N GLU A 5 26.27 -2.20 -35.89
CA GLU A 5 24.83 -2.22 -36.06
C GLU A 5 24.23 -1.04 -35.28
N SER A 6 23.48 -0.18 -35.96
CA SER A 6 22.93 1.05 -35.39
C SER A 6 21.68 0.75 -34.54
N LEU A 7 21.66 1.29 -33.32
CA LEU A 7 20.48 1.39 -32.45
C LEU A 7 19.43 2.28 -33.14
N ILE A 8 18.15 1.88 -33.13
CA ILE A 8 17.08 2.67 -33.77
C ILE A 8 16.44 3.66 -32.79
N ALA A 9 16.07 3.19 -31.60
CA ALA A 9 15.33 3.98 -30.60
C ALA A 9 15.49 3.36 -29.21
N THR A 10 15.25 4.15 -28.17
CA THR A 10 15.32 3.74 -26.76
C THR A 10 14.14 4.30 -25.98
N VAL A 11 13.09 3.50 -25.81
CA VAL A 11 11.85 3.97 -25.19
C VAL A 11 11.75 3.59 -23.72
N ALA A 12 10.96 4.35 -22.96
CA ALA A 12 10.51 3.98 -21.62
C ALA A 12 9.42 2.89 -21.68
N PRO A 13 9.20 2.11 -20.60
CA PRO A 13 8.08 1.20 -20.50
C PRO A 13 6.76 1.91 -20.79
N ARG A 14 5.87 1.25 -21.54
CA ARG A 14 4.57 1.81 -21.87
C ARG A 14 3.72 1.93 -20.62
N SER A 15 3.70 0.91 -19.78
CA SER A 15 2.80 0.79 -18.64
C SER A 15 3.56 0.72 -17.33
N PHE A 16 2.90 0.99 -16.20
CA PHE A 16 3.54 0.95 -14.88
C PHE A 16 2.64 0.26 -13.86
N LEU A 17 3.23 -0.59 -13.03
CA LEU A 17 2.60 -1.13 -11.83
C LEU A 17 2.95 -0.27 -10.63
N PHE A 18 1.94 0.35 -10.02
CA PHE A 18 2.06 1.09 -8.77
C PHE A 18 1.77 0.15 -7.60
N PHE A 19 2.72 0.03 -6.68
CA PHE A 19 2.58 -0.69 -5.42
C PHE A 19 2.62 0.31 -4.27
N ILE A 20 1.57 0.32 -3.45
CA ILE A 20 1.64 0.89 -2.11
C ILE A 20 1.99 -0.24 -1.17
N ILE A 21 3.09 -0.09 -0.43
CA ILE A 21 3.59 -1.10 0.51
C ILE A 21 3.75 -0.51 1.91
N ALA A 22 3.70 -1.38 2.92
CA ALA A 22 4.01 -1.00 4.29
C ALA A 22 4.63 -2.17 5.08
N ASN A 23 5.40 -1.84 6.12
CA ASN A 23 5.99 -2.75 7.08
C ASN A 23 4.95 -3.29 8.09
N VAL A 24 4.01 -4.08 7.58
CA VAL A 24 2.88 -4.62 8.36
C VAL A 24 3.00 -6.13 8.59
N GLY A 25 3.83 -6.82 7.81
CA GLY A 25 4.02 -8.27 7.90
C GLY A 25 5.01 -8.70 8.98
N ALA A 26 4.91 -9.96 9.40
CA ALA A 26 5.90 -10.58 10.27
C ALA A 26 7.28 -10.68 9.57
N PRO A 27 8.39 -10.59 10.33
CA PRO A 27 9.72 -10.79 9.78
C PRO A 27 9.85 -12.19 9.17
N GLY A 28 10.39 -12.26 7.97
CA GLY A 28 10.51 -13.49 7.20
C GLY A 28 11.40 -13.35 5.97
N PRO A 29 11.59 -14.42 5.18
CA PRO A 29 12.49 -14.42 4.03
C PRO A 29 12.08 -13.45 2.91
N GLU A 30 10.80 -13.12 2.84
CA GLU A 30 10.24 -12.14 1.88
C GLU A 30 10.27 -10.71 2.42
N GLY A 31 10.88 -10.48 3.59
CA GLY A 31 10.82 -9.20 4.30
C GLY A 31 9.46 -8.96 4.99
N PRO A 32 9.33 -7.88 5.76
CA PRO A 32 8.11 -7.56 6.48
C PRO A 32 7.15 -6.67 5.66
N HIS A 33 7.61 -6.08 4.55
CA HIS A 33 6.77 -5.25 3.69
C HIS A 33 5.70 -6.07 2.96
N ARG A 34 4.46 -5.57 2.94
CA ARG A 34 3.32 -6.15 2.22
C ARG A 34 2.64 -5.09 1.35
N PRO A 35 2.19 -5.46 0.14
CA PRO A 35 1.33 -4.61 -0.67
C PRO A 35 -0.01 -4.38 0.01
N LEU A 36 -0.47 -3.13 -0.03
CA LEU A 36 -1.77 -2.69 0.46
C LEU A 36 -2.66 -2.20 -0.69
N ALA A 37 -2.06 -1.78 -1.79
CA ALA A 37 -2.75 -1.55 -3.06
C ALA A 37 -1.80 -1.83 -4.23
N VAL A 38 -2.34 -2.40 -5.30
CA VAL A 38 -1.61 -2.57 -6.56
C VAL A 38 -2.47 -2.06 -7.71
N THR A 39 -1.93 -1.16 -8.53
CA THR A 39 -2.66 -0.60 -9.66
C THR A 39 -1.79 -0.55 -10.90
N TYR A 40 -2.31 -1.11 -11.99
CA TYR A 40 -1.73 -1.02 -13.32
C TYR A 40 -2.18 0.26 -14.03
N ARG A 41 -1.22 1.07 -14.46
CA ARG A 41 -1.43 2.32 -15.20
C ARG A 41 -0.92 2.17 -16.63
N GLN A 42 -1.83 2.13 -17.60
CA GLN A 42 -1.50 1.93 -19.01
C GLN A 42 -1.08 3.22 -19.72
N GLY A 43 0.02 3.16 -20.47
CA GLY A 43 0.39 4.23 -21.38
C GLY A 43 -0.42 4.21 -22.67
N ARG A 44 -0.75 5.38 -23.21
CA ARG A 44 -1.49 5.55 -24.47
C ARG A 44 -0.62 5.64 -25.71
N THR A 45 0.69 5.71 -25.53
CA THR A 45 1.63 5.76 -26.63
C THR A 45 1.60 4.42 -27.39
N PRO A 46 1.76 4.42 -28.72
CA PRO A 46 1.99 3.19 -29.48
C PRO A 46 3.12 2.37 -28.83
N GLY A 47 3.08 1.04 -28.99
CA GLY A 47 4.07 0.14 -28.41
C GLY A 47 5.53 0.51 -28.75
N PRO A 48 6.49 -0.09 -28.02
CA PRO A 48 7.89 0.26 -28.13
C PRO A 48 8.41 0.27 -29.58
N GLY A 49 9.09 1.36 -29.98
CA GLY A 49 9.78 1.49 -31.27
C GLY A 49 9.00 2.16 -32.42
N ARG A 50 7.86 2.80 -32.16
CA ARG A 50 7.07 3.47 -33.23
C ARG A 50 7.16 5.00 -33.27
N ASP A 51 7.62 5.68 -32.21
CA ASP A 51 7.70 7.15 -32.19
C ASP A 51 8.58 7.70 -31.04
N ILE A 52 9.60 8.52 -31.35
CA ILE A 52 10.60 9.02 -30.38
C ILE A 52 10.05 10.22 -29.58
N GLU A 53 9.21 11.07 -30.19
CA GLU A 53 8.60 12.24 -29.51
C GLU A 53 7.66 11.83 -28.34
N ASN A 54 7.26 10.56 -28.28
CA ASN A 54 6.37 10.01 -27.26
C ASN A 54 7.10 9.50 -26.00
N GLU A 55 8.42 9.36 -26.01
CA GLU A 55 9.21 8.80 -24.90
C GLU A 55 9.19 9.73 -23.67
N TRP A 56 9.47 11.01 -23.89
CA TRP A 56 9.53 12.02 -22.82
C TRP A 56 8.17 12.28 -22.19
N ARG A 57 7.10 12.20 -23.00
CA ARG A 57 5.73 12.32 -22.51
C ARG A 57 5.44 11.24 -21.48
N ARG A 58 5.85 9.99 -21.73
CA ARG A 58 5.59 8.91 -20.78
C ARG A 58 6.41 9.06 -19.50
N VAL A 59 7.68 9.43 -19.61
CA VAL A 59 8.54 9.71 -18.44
C VAL A 59 7.93 10.82 -17.58
N ARG A 60 7.52 11.96 -18.19
CA ARG A 60 6.86 13.07 -17.47
C ARG A 60 5.56 12.62 -16.80
N GLN A 61 4.71 11.86 -17.50
CA GLN A 61 3.46 11.33 -16.94
C GLN A 61 3.70 10.44 -15.72
N VAL A 62 4.66 9.54 -15.78
CA VAL A 62 4.98 8.61 -14.68
C VAL A 62 5.47 9.35 -13.45
N VAL A 63 6.31 10.37 -13.63
CA VAL A 63 6.78 11.23 -12.53
C VAL A 63 5.62 12.01 -11.92
N GLN A 64 4.72 12.57 -12.74
CA GLN A 64 3.54 13.28 -12.25
C GLN A 64 2.54 12.36 -11.55
N ASP A 65 2.30 11.17 -12.09
CA ASP A 65 1.45 10.13 -11.49
C ASP A 65 2.00 9.73 -10.10
N CYS A 66 3.31 9.54 -9.99
CA CYS A 66 4.00 9.26 -8.74
C CYS A 66 3.88 10.41 -7.73
N ALA A 67 4.13 11.65 -8.16
CA ALA A 67 4.02 12.84 -7.32
C ALA A 67 2.62 12.99 -6.74
N ARG A 68 1.58 12.84 -7.57
CA ARG A 68 0.19 12.92 -7.11
C ARG A 68 -0.16 11.79 -6.13
N ALA A 69 0.35 10.59 -6.35
CA ALA A 69 0.12 9.48 -5.43
C ALA A 69 0.75 9.76 -4.06
N VAL A 70 1.99 10.27 -4.04
CA VAL A 70 2.65 10.69 -2.79
C VAL A 70 1.87 11.82 -2.11
N ASP A 71 1.51 12.88 -2.84
CA ASP A 71 0.75 14.02 -2.30
C ASP A 71 -0.57 13.60 -1.63
N ILE A 72 -1.32 12.69 -2.25
CA ILE A 72 -2.57 12.19 -1.69
C ILE A 72 -2.31 11.37 -0.42
N LEU A 73 -1.27 10.54 -0.41
CA LEU A 73 -0.92 9.69 0.74
C LEU A 73 -0.35 10.50 1.92
N THR A 74 0.29 11.64 1.66
CA THR A 74 0.84 12.54 2.68
C THR A 74 -0.15 13.64 3.09
N CYS A 75 -1.32 13.72 2.43
CA CYS A 75 -2.34 14.70 2.77
C CYS A 75 -2.85 14.48 4.21
N PRO A 76 -2.77 15.50 5.09
CA PRO A 76 -3.21 15.34 6.49
C PRO A 76 -4.67 14.92 6.64
N ALA A 77 -5.55 15.30 5.69
CA ALA A 77 -6.96 14.91 5.70
C ALA A 77 -7.17 13.40 5.50
N ASN A 78 -6.22 12.71 4.86
CA ASN A 78 -6.29 11.28 4.59
C ASN A 78 -5.65 10.44 5.70
N ARG A 79 -4.89 11.08 6.61
CA ARG A 79 -4.02 10.40 7.57
C ARG A 79 -4.77 9.42 8.47
N VAL A 80 -5.91 9.83 9.03
CA VAL A 80 -6.70 9.00 9.95
C VAL A 80 -7.12 7.68 9.30
N ALA A 81 -7.65 7.75 8.07
CA ALA A 81 -8.10 6.58 7.34
C ALA A 81 -6.93 5.68 6.89
N ILE A 82 -5.80 6.26 6.49
CA ILE A 82 -4.59 5.48 6.12
C ILE A 82 -4.01 4.77 7.35
N GLU A 83 -3.89 5.45 8.50
CA GLU A 83 -3.43 4.84 9.76
C GLU A 83 -4.34 3.67 10.15
N ALA A 84 -5.65 3.84 10.04
CA ALA A 84 -6.61 2.79 10.37
C ALA A 84 -6.47 1.54 9.47
N GLU A 85 -6.32 1.73 8.16
CA GLU A 85 -6.07 0.60 7.24
C GLU A 85 -4.70 -0.04 7.46
N LEU A 86 -3.66 0.73 7.81
CA LEU A 86 -2.34 0.21 8.18
C LEU A 86 -2.41 -0.68 9.44
N SER A 87 -3.14 -0.25 10.47
CA SER A 87 -3.35 -1.04 11.68
C SER A 87 -4.13 -2.31 11.40
N LEU A 88 -5.17 -2.22 10.56
CA LEU A 88 -5.93 -3.39 10.12
C LEU A 88 -5.05 -4.39 9.33
N ALA A 89 -4.19 -3.88 8.44
CA ALA A 89 -3.25 -4.68 7.68
C ALA A 89 -2.20 -5.37 8.57
N ALA A 90 -1.69 -4.66 9.58
CA ALA A 90 -0.76 -5.22 10.56
C ALA A 90 -1.40 -6.37 11.35
N ALA A 91 -2.65 -6.19 11.81
CA ALA A 91 -3.38 -7.25 12.49
C ALA A 91 -3.59 -8.48 11.59
N GLU A 92 -3.99 -8.27 10.32
CA GLU A 92 -4.20 -9.37 9.37
C GLU A 92 -2.90 -10.15 9.08
N HIS A 93 -1.81 -9.44 8.79
CA HIS A 93 -0.56 -10.08 8.39
C HIS A 93 0.26 -10.65 9.56
N ARG A 94 0.02 -10.21 10.79
CA ARG A 94 0.67 -10.74 12.00
C ARG A 94 -0.16 -11.82 12.71
N GLY A 95 -1.49 -11.77 12.60
CA GLY A 95 -2.45 -12.60 13.35
C GLY A 95 -2.43 -14.11 13.11
N GLY A 96 -1.44 -14.66 12.38
CA GLY A 96 -1.20 -16.11 12.30
C GLY A 96 -2.26 -16.92 11.56
N ARG A 97 -3.42 -16.35 11.21
CA ARG A 97 -4.31 -16.90 10.18
C ARG A 97 -3.53 -16.84 8.87
N ARG A 98 -2.92 -17.96 8.50
CA ARG A 98 -2.50 -18.20 7.12
C ARG A 98 -3.74 -18.71 6.38
N PRO A 99 -4.56 -17.86 5.72
CA PRO A 99 -5.24 -18.37 4.54
C PRO A 99 -4.15 -18.96 3.64
N GLU A 100 -4.46 -20.05 2.93
CA GLU A 100 -3.56 -20.57 1.89
C GLU A 100 -3.06 -19.38 1.08
N LYS A 101 -1.73 -19.21 1.02
CA LYS A 101 -1.16 -18.04 0.38
C LYS A 101 -1.65 -18.04 -1.06
N PRO A 102 -2.46 -17.05 -1.49
CA PRO A 102 -3.00 -17.08 -2.82
C PRO A 102 -1.82 -17.10 -3.80
N PRO A 103 -1.96 -17.79 -4.95
CA PRO A 103 -0.88 -17.88 -5.91
C PRO A 103 -0.42 -16.48 -6.30
N ARG A 104 0.90 -16.31 -6.42
CA ARG A 104 1.49 -15.07 -6.93
C ARG A 104 1.02 -14.88 -8.37
N VAL A 105 0.51 -13.69 -8.66
CA VAL A 105 -0.04 -13.35 -9.97
C VAL A 105 0.98 -12.51 -10.72
N GLN A 106 1.36 -12.92 -11.94
CA GLN A 106 2.20 -12.10 -12.80
C GLN A 106 1.32 -11.39 -13.84
N VAL A 107 1.57 -10.11 -14.05
CA VAL A 107 0.90 -9.38 -15.14
C VAL A 107 1.54 -9.79 -16.47
N PRO A 108 0.73 -10.15 -17.49
CA PRO A 108 1.26 -10.51 -18.80
C PRO A 108 2.15 -9.40 -19.37
N ASP A 109 3.27 -9.77 -19.99
CA ASP A 109 4.21 -8.84 -20.62
C ASP A 109 3.71 -8.38 -22.01
N LEU A 110 2.46 -7.91 -22.04
CA LEU A 110 1.75 -7.49 -23.24
C LEU A 110 0.82 -6.32 -22.90
N PRO A 111 0.56 -5.40 -23.83
CA PRO A 111 -0.46 -4.38 -23.67
C PRO A 111 -1.77 -4.97 -23.19
N GLN A 112 -2.29 -4.36 -22.15
CA GLN A 112 -3.52 -4.78 -21.49
C GLN A 112 -4.73 -4.13 -22.20
N PRO A 113 -5.86 -4.82 -22.41
CA PRO A 113 -7.06 -4.18 -22.98
C PRO A 113 -7.61 -3.14 -22.00
N SER A 114 -8.18 -2.05 -22.52
CA SER A 114 -8.81 -1.02 -21.67
C SER A 114 -10.10 -1.54 -21.05
N LEU A 115 -10.55 -0.98 -19.92
CA LEU A 115 -11.83 -1.36 -19.29
C LEU A 115 -13.03 -1.15 -20.25
N ALA A 116 -13.03 -0.07 -21.04
CA ALA A 116 -14.09 0.20 -22.03
C ALA A 116 -14.15 -0.86 -23.14
N ASP A 117 -13.00 -1.35 -23.63
CA ASP A 117 -12.95 -2.45 -24.61
C ASP A 117 -13.59 -3.74 -24.08
N ARG A 118 -13.76 -3.85 -22.76
CA ARG A 118 -14.31 -5.03 -22.08
C ARG A 118 -15.79 -4.87 -21.77
N VAL A 119 -16.19 -3.72 -21.23
CA VAL A 119 -17.59 -3.46 -20.83
C VAL A 119 -18.50 -3.30 -22.05
N PHE A 120 -18.01 -2.69 -23.14
CA PHE A 120 -18.83 -2.36 -24.31
C PHE A 120 -18.64 -3.32 -25.49
N ARG A 121 -17.92 -4.44 -25.32
CA ARG A 121 -17.74 -5.44 -26.37
C ARG A 121 -19.04 -6.21 -26.65
N ARG A 122 -19.82 -5.71 -27.62
CA ARG A 122 -20.97 -6.40 -28.24
C ARG A 122 -20.76 -6.67 -29.75
N GLY A 123 -19.51 -6.74 -30.20
CA GLY A 123 -19.15 -6.91 -31.62
C GLY A 123 -18.03 -7.95 -31.86
N PRO A 124 -17.73 -8.27 -33.13
CA PRO A 124 -16.67 -9.20 -33.49
C PRO A 124 -15.30 -8.74 -32.97
N PRO A 125 -14.35 -9.66 -32.71
CA PRO A 125 -13.04 -9.32 -32.18
C PRO A 125 -12.33 -8.30 -33.10
N PRO A 126 -11.58 -7.34 -32.53
CA PRO A 126 -10.84 -6.37 -33.31
C PRO A 126 -9.87 -7.07 -34.25
N ALA A 127 -9.69 -6.50 -35.45
CA ALA A 127 -8.74 -7.00 -36.44
C ALA A 127 -7.26 -6.88 -35.98
N ASP A 128 -7.02 -6.16 -34.89
CA ASP A 128 -5.70 -5.94 -34.30
C ASP A 128 -5.41 -6.92 -33.15
N PRO A 129 -4.43 -7.84 -33.28
CA PRO A 129 -4.10 -8.82 -32.25
C PRO A 129 -3.62 -8.19 -30.93
N GLU A 130 -3.17 -6.92 -30.91
CA GLU A 130 -2.77 -6.20 -29.68
C GLU A 130 -3.95 -5.91 -28.72
N GLN A 131 -5.20 -6.06 -29.18
CA GLN A 131 -6.40 -5.78 -28.38
C GLN A 131 -7.07 -7.06 -27.83
N THR A 132 -6.48 -8.24 -28.05
CA THR A 132 -7.03 -9.51 -27.54
C THR A 132 -6.31 -9.89 -26.25
N PRO A 133 -7.00 -10.08 -25.11
CA PRO A 133 -6.35 -10.53 -23.90
C PRO A 133 -5.68 -11.89 -24.14
N PRO A 134 -4.41 -12.08 -23.74
CA PRO A 134 -3.72 -13.35 -23.95
C PRO A 134 -4.43 -14.49 -23.20
N PRO A 135 -4.38 -15.73 -23.72
CA PRO A 135 -5.09 -16.89 -23.18
C PRO A 135 -4.73 -17.22 -21.72
N ASP A 136 -3.55 -16.80 -21.25
CA ASP A 136 -3.05 -17.01 -19.88
C ASP A 136 -3.14 -15.75 -19.00
N SER A 137 -3.95 -14.75 -19.39
CA SER A 137 -4.17 -13.58 -18.53
C SER A 137 -4.83 -14.02 -17.23
N PRO A 138 -4.25 -13.71 -16.05
CA PRO A 138 -4.93 -14.01 -14.79
C PRO A 138 -6.30 -13.34 -14.75
N PRO A 139 -7.30 -13.95 -14.06
CA PRO A 139 -8.57 -13.30 -13.85
C PRO A 139 -8.33 -11.94 -13.22
N TRP A 140 -8.88 -10.92 -13.88
CA TRP A 140 -8.74 -9.54 -13.45
C TRP A 140 -9.52 -9.39 -12.16
N ALA A 141 -9.07 -8.52 -11.25
CA ALA A 141 -9.93 -8.14 -10.14
C ALA A 141 -11.22 -7.56 -10.76
N ASP A 142 -12.36 -8.21 -10.54
CA ASP A 142 -13.63 -7.78 -11.12
C ASP A 142 -13.83 -6.28 -10.83
N ALA A 143 -14.45 -5.56 -11.76
CA ALA A 143 -14.75 -4.13 -11.59
C ALA A 143 -15.62 -3.85 -10.35
N GLY A 144 -16.20 -4.88 -9.73
CA GLY A 144 -16.89 -4.85 -8.43
C GLY A 144 -16.29 -5.78 -7.37
N ALA A 145 -15.06 -6.28 -7.55
CA ALA A 145 -14.40 -7.07 -6.51
C ALA A 145 -14.10 -6.18 -5.29
N ILE A 146 -14.37 -6.71 -4.11
CA ILE A 146 -14.12 -6.06 -2.84
C ILE A 146 -12.61 -5.90 -2.66
N ARG A 147 -12.17 -4.68 -2.32
CA ARG A 147 -10.76 -4.36 -2.08
C ARG A 147 -10.41 -4.61 -0.63
N GLU A 148 -9.28 -5.27 -0.35
CA GLU A 148 -8.85 -5.54 1.02
C GLU A 148 -8.70 -4.23 1.82
N PHE A 149 -8.08 -3.21 1.21
CA PHE A 149 -7.84 -1.88 1.79
C PHE A 149 -8.42 -0.80 0.86
N PRO A 150 -9.74 -0.55 0.94
CA PRO A 150 -10.46 0.29 -0.02
C PRO A 150 -10.02 1.75 -0.03
N PHE A 151 -9.67 2.36 1.10
CA PHE A 151 -9.28 3.76 1.18
C PHE A 151 -7.90 4.01 0.54
N ILE A 152 -6.89 3.20 0.88
CA ILE A 152 -5.56 3.26 0.27
C ILE A 152 -5.65 2.96 -1.24
N SER A 153 -6.45 1.97 -1.63
CA SER A 153 -6.71 1.67 -3.05
C SER A 153 -7.36 2.84 -3.78
N SER A 154 -8.33 3.51 -3.14
CA SER A 154 -9.00 4.68 -3.68
C SER A 154 -8.06 5.87 -3.82
N CYS A 155 -7.20 6.12 -2.83
CA CYS A 155 -6.15 7.14 -2.91
C CYS A 155 -5.28 6.95 -4.16
N LEU A 156 -4.82 5.72 -4.38
CA LEU A 156 -4.01 5.39 -5.55
C LEU A 156 -4.80 5.55 -6.85
N ARG A 157 -6.05 5.08 -6.90
CA ARG A 157 -6.90 5.22 -8.08
C ARG A 157 -7.10 6.70 -8.43
N VAL A 158 -7.47 7.54 -7.47
CA VAL A 158 -7.67 8.98 -7.66
C VAL A 158 -6.41 9.66 -8.16
N ALA A 159 -5.23 9.31 -7.62
CA ALA A 159 -3.95 9.85 -8.08
C ALA A 159 -3.71 9.57 -9.59
N LEU A 160 -4.09 8.38 -10.03
CA LEU A 160 -3.81 7.84 -11.35
C LEU A 160 -4.88 8.17 -12.39
N THR A 161 -6.10 8.50 -11.97
CA THR A 161 -7.23 8.86 -12.84
C THR A 161 -7.43 10.37 -12.98
N ARG A 162 -6.73 11.19 -12.20
CA ARG A 162 -6.94 12.64 -12.21
C ARG A 162 -6.70 13.24 -13.60
N LEU A 163 -7.74 13.95 -14.07
CA LEU A 163 -7.84 14.61 -15.36
C LEU A 163 -7.35 16.05 -15.25
N ASP A 164 -6.10 16.29 -14.84
CA ASP A 164 -5.59 17.68 -14.91
C ASP A 164 -4.95 17.89 -16.29
N ASP A 165 -5.75 18.61 -17.10
CA ASP A 165 -5.43 19.38 -18.28
C ASP A 165 -4.34 20.43 -17.96
N ASP A 166 -3.36 20.54 -18.85
CA ASP A 166 -2.54 21.74 -19.14
C ASP A 166 -1.40 21.38 -20.13
N GLY A 167 -1.09 20.09 -20.29
CA GLY A 167 -0.03 19.57 -21.16
C GLY A 167 -0.43 19.14 -22.58
N GLY A 168 -1.52 19.66 -23.14
CA GLY A 168 -1.89 19.46 -24.57
C GLY A 168 -2.09 18.01 -25.05
N GLY A 169 -2.23 17.05 -24.13
CA GLY A 169 -2.40 15.63 -24.43
C GLY A 169 -3.64 15.06 -23.76
N PRO A 170 -4.29 14.03 -24.32
CA PRO A 170 -5.52 13.50 -23.75
C PRO A 170 -5.19 12.84 -22.39
N GLY A 171 -5.72 13.42 -21.30
CA GLY A 171 -5.50 12.98 -19.91
C GLY A 171 -5.90 11.52 -19.64
N ALA A 172 -5.50 10.97 -18.49
CA ALA A 172 -5.76 9.57 -18.11
C ALA A 172 -7.26 9.23 -18.18
N ARG A 173 -7.64 8.14 -18.85
CA ARG A 173 -9.04 7.67 -18.87
C ARG A 173 -9.19 6.83 -17.63
N LEU A 174 -10.41 6.78 -17.12
CA LEU A 174 -10.78 5.83 -16.07
C LEU A 174 -10.36 4.40 -16.44
N ASP A 175 -10.44 4.06 -17.73
CA ASP A 175 -10.12 2.75 -18.29
C ASP A 175 -8.62 2.41 -18.37
N ASP A 176 -7.75 3.42 -18.24
CA ASP A 176 -6.30 3.22 -18.29
C ASP A 176 -5.70 2.87 -16.92
N VAL A 177 -6.55 2.77 -15.88
CA VAL A 177 -6.19 2.49 -14.49
C VAL A 177 -6.91 1.23 -14.05
N GLN A 178 -6.16 0.19 -13.72
CA GLN A 178 -6.70 -1.13 -13.44
C GLN A 178 -6.11 -1.68 -12.15
N GLU A 179 -6.94 -1.85 -11.13
CA GLU A 179 -6.53 -2.44 -9.86
C GLU A 179 -6.13 -3.90 -10.04
N ARG A 180 -5.12 -4.34 -9.30
CA ARG A 180 -4.54 -5.69 -9.37
C ARG A 180 -4.55 -6.34 -7.99
N PRO A 181 -4.60 -7.68 -7.91
CA PRO A 181 -4.50 -8.40 -6.64
C PRO A 181 -3.22 -8.05 -5.88
N LEU A 182 -3.26 -8.02 -4.54
CA LEU A 182 -2.09 -7.78 -3.68
C LEU A 182 -0.98 -8.84 -3.83
N THR A 183 -1.29 -10.00 -4.41
CA THR A 183 -0.33 -11.05 -4.75
C THR A 183 0.44 -10.80 -6.05
N THR A 184 0.18 -9.66 -6.71
CA THR A 184 0.83 -9.31 -7.97
C THR A 184 2.34 -9.17 -7.78
N VAL A 185 3.12 -9.76 -8.69
CA VAL A 185 4.59 -9.68 -8.70
C VAL A 185 5.10 -8.93 -9.93
N PHE A 186 6.17 -8.19 -9.73
CA PHE A 186 6.93 -7.53 -10.77
C PHE A 186 8.10 -8.42 -11.21
N ARG A 187 8.37 -8.43 -12.51
CA ARG A 187 9.58 -9.03 -13.10
C ARG A 187 10.28 -7.99 -13.96
N ASP A 188 11.60 -7.96 -13.85
CA ASP A 188 12.48 -7.02 -14.55
C ASP A 188 12.79 -7.40 -15.99
N ASP A 189 12.37 -8.58 -16.41
CA ASP A 189 12.40 -9.02 -17.80
C ASP A 189 11.17 -8.57 -18.61
N ALA A 190 10.22 -7.87 -17.98
CA ALA A 190 9.05 -7.33 -18.65
C ALA A 190 9.39 -6.11 -19.54
N LEU A 191 9.01 -6.19 -20.82
CA LEU A 191 9.12 -5.12 -21.80
C LEU A 191 7.96 -4.11 -21.73
N GLU A 192 6.77 -4.54 -21.34
CA GLU A 192 5.57 -3.69 -21.38
C GLU A 192 5.53 -2.73 -20.20
N TYR A 193 6.01 -3.16 -19.02
CA TYR A 193 5.79 -2.41 -17.79
C TYR A 193 7.01 -2.20 -16.91
N GLY A 194 7.12 -0.99 -16.35
CA GLY A 194 7.94 -0.68 -15.19
C GLY A 194 7.13 -0.81 -13.89
N THR A 195 7.74 -0.43 -12.77
CA THR A 195 7.04 -0.36 -11.48
C THR A 195 7.39 0.90 -10.71
N ILE A 196 6.40 1.40 -9.96
CA ILE A 196 6.54 2.45 -8.96
C ILE A 196 6.17 1.83 -7.62
N VAL A 197 6.96 2.14 -6.61
CA VAL A 197 6.75 1.64 -5.25
C VAL A 197 6.72 2.82 -4.31
N ILE A 198 5.68 2.87 -3.48
CA ILE A 198 5.49 3.90 -2.45
C ILE A 198 5.40 3.19 -1.11
N ASP A 199 6.36 3.46 -0.23
CA ASP A 199 6.42 2.91 1.12
C ASP A 199 5.78 3.89 2.11
N ILE A 200 4.66 3.48 2.68
CA ILE A 200 3.87 4.22 3.68
C ILE A 200 4.00 3.62 5.08
N SER A 201 5.08 2.86 5.36
CA SER A 201 5.38 2.35 6.70
C SER A 201 5.46 3.46 7.75
N ASP A 202 5.85 4.66 7.34
CA ASP A 202 5.89 5.87 8.15
C ASP A 202 5.26 7.01 7.34
N LEU A 203 4.09 7.50 7.77
CA LEU A 203 3.37 8.57 7.08
C LEU A 203 4.04 9.94 7.23
N ASP A 204 4.94 10.11 8.20
CA ASP A 204 5.76 11.31 8.34
C ASP A 204 7.00 11.27 7.44
N ALA A 205 7.35 10.09 6.93
CA ALA A 205 8.52 9.85 6.09
C ALA A 205 8.21 8.91 4.92
N VAL A 206 7.16 9.21 4.16
CA VAL A 206 6.78 8.45 2.96
C VAL A 206 7.95 8.44 1.98
N ARG A 207 8.26 7.24 1.46
CA ARG A 207 9.34 7.02 0.48
C ARG A 207 8.76 6.53 -0.83
N TYR A 208 9.44 6.82 -1.94
CA TYR A 208 9.05 6.32 -3.25
C TYR A 208 10.24 5.75 -4.03
N GLY A 209 9.96 5.06 -5.13
CA GLY A 209 11.00 4.59 -6.03
C GLY A 209 10.43 4.20 -7.39
N ILE A 210 11.12 4.61 -8.45
CA ILE A 210 10.73 4.33 -9.83
C ILE A 210 11.70 3.30 -10.41
N VAL A 211 11.16 2.21 -10.93
CA VAL A 211 11.91 1.15 -11.61
C VAL A 211 11.38 1.03 -13.03
N GLY A 212 12.25 1.19 -14.01
CA GLY A 212 11.91 1.00 -15.41
C GLY A 212 13.17 0.88 -16.25
N SER A 213 13.23 -0.17 -17.07
CA SER A 213 14.36 -0.43 -17.97
C SER A 213 14.17 0.30 -19.29
N LYS A 214 15.28 0.69 -19.91
CA LYS A 214 15.25 1.21 -21.28
C LYS A 214 15.00 0.06 -22.24
N ILE A 215 14.07 0.25 -23.17
CA ILE A 215 13.75 -0.75 -24.19
C ILE A 215 14.36 -0.28 -25.50
N SER A 216 15.31 -1.05 -26.02
CA SER A 216 16.07 -0.70 -27.23
C SER A 216 15.71 -1.58 -28.41
N THR A 217 15.54 -1.00 -29.59
CA THR A 217 15.24 -1.72 -30.84
C THR A 217 16.42 -1.66 -31.81
N ARG A 218 16.76 -2.78 -32.46
CA ARG A 218 17.86 -2.88 -33.46
C ARG A 218 17.37 -3.01 -34.91
N ALA A 219 18.07 -2.36 -35.85
CA ALA A 219 17.62 -2.09 -37.23
C ALA A 219 17.41 -3.28 -38.17
N ARG A 220 18.07 -4.42 -37.93
CA ARG A 220 18.07 -5.54 -38.90
C ARG A 220 17.00 -6.59 -38.66
N LYS A 221 16.50 -6.65 -37.42
CA LYS A 221 15.30 -7.37 -36.97
C LYS A 221 14.82 -6.62 -35.72
N PRO A 222 13.55 -6.20 -35.61
CA PRO A 222 13.04 -5.51 -34.43
C PRO A 222 12.97 -6.50 -33.26
N VAL A 223 14.14 -6.81 -32.70
CA VAL A 223 14.29 -7.50 -31.43
C VAL A 223 14.43 -6.40 -30.39
N LEU A 224 13.52 -6.43 -29.42
CA LEU A 224 13.54 -5.55 -28.27
C LEU A 224 14.52 -6.12 -27.24
N TYR A 225 15.37 -5.26 -26.71
CA TYR A 225 16.31 -5.60 -25.65
C TYR A 225 16.09 -4.68 -24.46
N LEU A 226 16.10 -5.26 -23.25
CA LEU A 226 16.13 -4.50 -22.01
C LEU A 226 17.57 -4.13 -21.67
N ASP A 227 17.78 -2.84 -21.40
CA ASP A 227 18.98 -2.40 -20.74
C ASP A 227 18.83 -2.63 -19.22
N ASN A 228 19.33 -3.77 -18.77
CA ASN A 228 19.27 -4.20 -17.37
C ASN A 228 20.33 -3.55 -16.48
N SER A 229 21.10 -2.56 -16.98
CA SER A 229 22.04 -1.83 -16.13
C SER A 229 21.29 -1.12 -14.99
N GLY A 230 21.42 -1.66 -13.78
CA GLY A 230 20.77 -1.11 -12.58
C GLY A 230 19.29 -1.49 -12.40
N ALA A 231 18.81 -2.58 -13.03
CA ALA A 231 17.40 -2.99 -12.93
C ALA A 231 16.92 -3.02 -11.46
N GLN A 232 17.68 -3.61 -10.54
CA GLN A 232 17.26 -3.85 -9.15
C GLN A 232 17.37 -2.67 -8.18
N THR A 233 17.50 -1.43 -8.65
CA THR A 233 17.61 -0.27 -7.76
C THR A 233 16.48 0.74 -8.04
N PRO A 234 15.62 1.02 -7.05
CA PRO A 234 14.65 2.11 -7.16
C PRO A 234 15.35 3.44 -7.43
N LEU A 235 14.90 4.18 -8.44
CA LEU A 235 15.44 5.47 -8.82
C LEU A 235 14.58 6.60 -8.26
N SER A 236 15.21 7.73 -7.94
CA SER A 236 14.52 9.01 -7.75
C SER A 236 13.90 9.50 -9.06
N ALA A 237 12.98 10.45 -8.99
CA ALA A 237 12.43 11.10 -10.18
C ALA A 237 13.56 11.68 -11.05
N ALA A 238 14.49 12.43 -10.47
CA ALA A 238 15.64 13.00 -11.19
C ALA A 238 16.52 11.92 -11.85
N ALA A 239 16.86 10.85 -11.15
CA ALA A 239 17.67 9.77 -11.70
C ALA A 239 16.94 9.01 -12.81
N TYR A 240 15.64 8.78 -12.65
CA TYR A 240 14.80 8.17 -13.67
C TYR A 240 14.70 9.05 -14.93
N MET A 241 14.50 10.36 -14.78
CA MET A 241 14.47 11.30 -15.91
C MET A 241 15.82 11.39 -16.62
N ALA A 242 16.92 11.50 -15.86
CA ALA A 242 18.28 11.49 -16.39
C ALA A 242 18.58 10.20 -17.15
N LYS A 243 18.08 9.05 -16.67
CA LYS A 243 18.16 7.79 -17.40
C LYS A 243 17.61 7.96 -18.82
N PHE A 244 16.48 8.62 -19.02
CA PHE A 244 15.87 8.83 -20.34
C PHE A 244 16.30 10.13 -21.06
N GLY A 245 17.32 10.84 -20.56
CA GLY A 245 17.84 12.05 -21.19
C GLY A 245 16.90 13.25 -21.12
N LEU A 246 15.99 13.28 -20.14
CA LEU A 246 15.10 14.41 -19.91
C LEU A 246 15.78 15.41 -18.96
N GLU A 247 16.16 16.58 -19.49
CA GLU A 247 16.87 17.62 -18.73
C GLU A 247 15.91 18.57 -17.98
N GLU A 248 14.71 18.79 -18.51
CA GLU A 248 13.68 19.62 -17.87
C GLU A 248 12.86 18.81 -16.86
N ALA A 249 12.94 19.19 -15.59
CA ALA A 249 12.14 18.62 -14.53
C ALA A 249 10.67 19.07 -14.68
N PRO A 250 9.69 18.15 -14.75
CA PRO A 250 8.29 18.51 -14.61
C PRO A 250 8.00 18.91 -13.16
N ASP A 251 6.95 19.69 -12.92
CA ASP A 251 6.48 20.12 -11.59
C ASP A 251 6.27 18.98 -10.57
N GLY A 252 6.19 17.72 -11.03
CA GLY A 252 6.13 16.55 -10.15
C GLY A 252 7.47 16.16 -9.52
N ALA A 253 8.60 16.43 -10.19
CA ALA A 253 9.91 16.00 -9.73
C ALA A 253 10.37 16.77 -8.49
N GLU A 254 10.21 18.09 -8.47
CA GLU A 254 10.61 18.93 -7.32
C GLU A 254 9.85 18.56 -6.03
N ARG A 255 8.58 18.18 -6.15
CA ARG A 255 7.79 17.67 -5.03
C ARG A 255 8.34 16.35 -4.52
N LEU A 256 8.67 15.44 -5.42
CA LEU A 256 9.21 14.12 -5.07
C LEU A 256 10.62 14.20 -4.45
N ASP A 257 11.42 15.23 -4.74
CA ASP A 257 12.75 15.41 -4.14
C ASP A 257 12.72 15.64 -2.61
N GLN A 258 11.55 15.96 -2.05
CA GLN A 258 11.34 16.10 -0.61
C GLN A 258 11.19 14.73 0.10
N HIS A 259 11.05 13.65 -0.66
CA HIS A 259 10.79 12.31 -0.16
C HIS A 259 11.99 11.39 -0.32
N GLY A 260 12.18 10.49 0.65
CA GLY A 260 13.24 9.49 0.60
C GLY A 260 13.00 8.44 -0.48
N ILE A 261 14.08 7.75 -0.89
CA ILE A 261 13.99 6.63 -1.82
C ILE A 261 13.72 5.32 -1.06
N VAL A 262 12.86 4.49 -1.61
CA VAL A 262 12.56 3.16 -1.06
C VAL A 262 13.82 2.30 -1.06
N GLU A 263 14.07 1.65 0.08
CA GLU A 263 15.19 0.73 0.21
C GLU A 263 14.96 -0.56 -0.62
N PRO A 264 16.00 -1.13 -1.27
CA PRO A 264 15.85 -2.31 -2.12
C PRO A 264 15.20 -3.51 -1.42
N TRP A 265 15.42 -3.68 -0.11
CA TRP A 265 14.86 -4.80 0.65
C TRP A 265 13.34 -4.72 0.83
N ALA A 266 12.73 -3.53 0.74
CA ALA A 266 11.28 -3.35 0.80
C ALA A 266 10.59 -3.94 -0.45
N LEU A 267 11.33 -4.11 -1.55
CA LEU A 267 10.84 -4.70 -2.79
C LEU A 267 10.74 -6.23 -2.75
N ARG A 268 11.36 -6.92 -1.79
CA ARG A 268 11.53 -8.39 -1.82
C ARG A 268 10.23 -9.18 -1.94
N TYR A 269 9.12 -8.64 -1.43
CA TYR A 269 7.81 -9.28 -1.52
C TYR A 269 7.19 -9.15 -2.91
N ILE A 270 7.36 -8.02 -3.58
CA ILE A 270 6.75 -7.72 -4.89
C ILE A 270 7.67 -8.11 -6.05
N TRP A 271 8.98 -8.11 -5.81
CA TRP A 271 10.02 -8.46 -6.74
C TRP A 271 10.94 -9.50 -6.10
N PRO A 272 10.50 -10.76 -6.02
CA PRO A 272 11.31 -11.84 -5.48
C PRO A 272 12.49 -12.12 -6.43
N PRO A 273 13.70 -12.38 -5.89
CA PRO A 273 14.83 -12.77 -6.71
C PRO A 273 14.49 -14.02 -7.53
N SER A 274 15.04 -14.10 -8.74
CA SER A 274 14.97 -15.32 -9.55
C SER A 274 15.58 -16.48 -8.76
N LEU A 275 15.00 -17.68 -8.89
CA LEU A 275 15.35 -18.88 -8.10
C LEU A 275 16.84 -19.29 -8.18
N SER A 276 17.64 -18.64 -9.03
CA SER A 276 19.07 -18.87 -9.23
C SER A 276 20.01 -18.05 -8.33
N GLU A 277 19.52 -17.03 -7.61
CA GLU A 277 20.39 -16.17 -6.80
C GLU A 277 19.98 -16.17 -5.32
N SER A 278 20.31 -17.24 -4.61
CA SER A 278 20.19 -17.33 -3.16
C SER A 278 21.39 -16.67 -2.45
N SER A 279 21.47 -15.34 -2.51
CA SER A 279 22.35 -14.59 -1.62
C SER A 279 21.64 -14.36 -0.29
N HIS A 280 21.99 -15.17 0.71
CA HIS A 280 21.51 -15.05 2.09
C HIS A 280 22.07 -13.77 2.75
N GLY A 281 21.42 -12.63 2.51
CA GLY A 281 21.57 -11.46 3.36
C GLY A 281 20.86 -11.73 4.70
N SER A 282 21.64 -12.03 5.74
CA SER A 282 21.14 -12.11 7.11
C SER A 282 20.60 -10.75 7.55
N ILE A 283 19.32 -10.70 7.89
CA ILE A 283 18.70 -9.55 8.56
C ILE A 283 19.35 -9.47 9.95
N PRO A 284 19.91 -8.33 10.38
CA PRO A 284 20.41 -8.20 11.74
C PRO A 284 19.22 -8.33 12.71
N ALA A 285 19.28 -9.34 13.57
CA ALA A 285 18.34 -9.50 14.66
C ALA A 285 18.48 -8.29 15.58
N VAL A 286 17.42 -7.49 15.66
CA VAL A 286 17.33 -6.39 16.64
C VAL A 286 17.37 -7.03 18.03
N PRO A 287 18.33 -6.66 18.91
CA PRO A 287 18.40 -7.23 20.24
C PRO A 287 17.20 -6.76 21.05
N VAL A 288 16.32 -7.70 21.41
CA VAL A 288 15.23 -7.49 22.35
C VAL A 288 15.85 -7.09 23.69
N ARG A 289 15.56 -5.87 24.15
CA ARG A 289 16.11 -5.35 25.41
C ARG A 289 15.32 -5.97 26.58
N ASP A 290 16.00 -6.30 27.67
CA ASP A 290 15.44 -6.94 28.89
C ASP A 290 14.16 -6.26 29.46
N HIS A 291 13.93 -4.99 29.14
CA HIS A 291 12.74 -4.24 29.57
C HIS A 291 11.46 -4.62 28.80
N ASP A 292 11.58 -5.24 27.61
CA ASP A 292 10.44 -5.72 26.82
C ASP A 292 9.80 -6.97 27.44
N ALA A 293 10.59 -7.78 28.16
CA ALA A 293 10.09 -8.96 28.86
C ALA A 293 9.19 -8.58 30.06
N ALA A 294 9.52 -7.50 30.79
CA ALA A 294 8.72 -7.01 31.91
C ALA A 294 7.39 -6.40 31.45
N VAL A 295 7.42 -5.56 30.40
CA VAL A 295 6.20 -5.03 29.79
C VAL A 295 5.37 -6.16 29.18
N GLY A 296 5.98 -7.10 28.47
CA GLY A 296 5.29 -8.26 27.90
C GLY A 296 4.59 -9.13 28.96
N LYS A 297 5.23 -9.37 30.12
CA LYS A 297 4.61 -10.06 31.26
C LYS A 297 3.44 -9.27 31.85
N ALA A 298 3.59 -7.96 32.03
CA ALA A 298 2.51 -7.10 32.52
C ALA A 298 1.31 -7.10 31.56
N VAL A 299 1.54 -6.93 30.25
CA VAL A 299 0.46 -6.95 29.25
C VAL A 299 -0.22 -8.32 29.18
N THR A 300 0.55 -9.41 29.24
CA THR A 300 -0.02 -10.76 29.25
C THR A 300 -0.85 -10.99 30.51
N ALA A 301 -0.37 -10.58 31.68
CA ALA A 301 -1.11 -10.67 32.93
C ALA A 301 -2.42 -9.86 32.86
N LEU A 302 -2.37 -8.65 32.31
CA LEU A 302 -3.55 -7.78 32.16
C LEU A 302 -4.57 -8.32 31.14
N LEU A 303 -4.12 -8.91 30.03
CA LEU A 303 -5.00 -9.51 29.02
C LEU A 303 -5.75 -10.75 29.54
N HIS A 304 -5.24 -11.41 30.58
CA HIS A 304 -5.86 -12.61 31.19
C HIS A 304 -6.57 -12.31 32.51
N ALA A 305 -6.48 -11.08 33.02
CA ALA A 305 -7.15 -10.68 34.26
C ALA A 305 -8.61 -10.29 33.98
N GLU A 306 -9.53 -10.73 34.85
CA GLU A 306 -10.94 -10.32 34.78
C GLU A 306 -11.12 -8.84 35.15
N THR A 307 -10.21 -8.28 35.96
CA THR A 307 -10.18 -6.87 36.37
C THR A 307 -8.74 -6.36 36.39
N VAL A 308 -8.51 -5.12 35.93
CA VAL A 308 -7.18 -4.49 36.00
C VAL A 308 -7.06 -3.70 37.29
N ASP A 309 -6.25 -4.19 38.23
CA ASP A 309 -5.79 -3.39 39.36
C ASP A 309 -4.61 -2.51 38.93
N LEU A 310 -4.85 -1.22 38.75
CA LEU A 310 -3.85 -0.27 38.27
C LEU A 310 -2.78 0.03 39.32
N GLU A 311 -3.08 -0.13 40.61
CA GLU A 311 -2.13 0.19 41.67
C GLU A 311 -1.04 -0.88 41.77
N THR A 312 -1.36 -2.15 41.55
CA THR A 312 -0.36 -3.23 41.45
C THR A 312 0.57 -3.08 40.24
N HIS A 313 0.19 -2.30 39.23
CA HIS A 313 0.99 -2.07 38.02
C HIS A 313 1.59 -0.67 37.91
N ARG A 314 1.45 0.18 38.95
CA ARG A 314 1.87 1.59 38.94
C ARG A 314 3.31 1.82 38.50
N GLU A 315 4.24 0.99 38.98
CA GLU A 315 5.66 1.08 38.61
C GLU A 315 5.90 0.73 37.13
N SER A 316 5.16 -0.25 36.60
CA SER A 316 5.21 -0.61 35.18
C SER A 316 4.62 0.48 34.28
N LEU A 317 3.51 1.10 34.73
CA LEU A 317 2.86 2.22 34.04
C LEU A 317 3.73 3.48 33.97
N ALA A 318 4.62 3.67 34.95
CA ALA A 318 5.55 4.80 35.01
C ALA A 318 6.77 4.65 34.09
N LEU A 319 6.97 3.49 33.45
CA LEU A 319 8.12 3.26 32.57
C LEU A 319 8.07 4.16 31.32
N PRO A 320 9.20 4.80 30.92
CA PRO A 320 9.27 5.55 29.68
C PRO A 320 8.92 4.67 28.47
N GLY A 321 8.01 5.17 27.63
CA GLY A 321 7.57 4.46 26.42
C GLY A 321 6.59 3.31 26.67
N PHE A 322 6.09 3.12 27.91
CA PHE A 322 5.13 2.08 28.26
C PHE A 322 3.93 2.04 27.29
N GLN A 323 3.31 3.18 27.01
CA GLN A 323 2.13 3.25 26.14
C GLN A 323 2.40 2.80 24.71
N SER A 324 3.57 3.14 24.15
CA SER A 324 3.94 2.72 22.80
C SER A 324 4.13 1.21 22.74
N ARG A 325 4.84 0.64 23.71
CA ARG A 325 5.04 -0.81 23.81
C ARG A 325 3.73 -1.56 24.08
N LEU A 326 2.86 -1.01 24.91
CA LEU A 326 1.54 -1.56 25.15
C LEU A 326 0.74 -1.61 23.85
N ARG A 327 0.70 -0.53 23.06
CA ARG A 327 0.03 -0.53 21.75
C ARG A 327 0.61 -1.56 20.79
N GLU A 328 1.93 -1.61 20.64
CA GLU A 328 2.60 -2.61 19.79
C GLU A 328 2.21 -4.02 20.20
N ARG A 329 2.19 -4.29 21.51
CA ARG A 329 1.80 -5.60 22.03
C ARG A 329 0.31 -5.91 21.84
N LEU A 330 -0.57 -4.94 22.05
CA LEU A 330 -2.00 -5.09 21.79
C LEU A 330 -2.26 -5.35 20.31
N LEU A 331 -1.50 -4.74 19.41
CA LEU A 331 -1.59 -4.97 17.97
C LEU A 331 -1.14 -6.39 17.60
N ASP A 332 -0.05 -6.89 18.19
CA ASP A 332 0.41 -8.27 17.98
C ASP A 332 -0.59 -9.32 18.51
N ASP A 333 -1.36 -8.97 19.54
CA ASP A 333 -2.38 -9.81 20.16
C ASP A 333 -3.82 -9.31 19.84
N ALA A 334 -4.02 -8.61 18.71
CA ALA A 334 -5.28 -7.94 18.39
C ALA A 334 -6.51 -8.86 18.43
N ASP A 335 -6.38 -10.11 17.97
CA ASP A 335 -7.47 -11.11 18.02
C ASP A 335 -7.85 -11.53 19.45
N LYS A 336 -6.98 -11.33 20.43
CA LYS A 336 -7.23 -11.69 21.84
C LYS A 336 -8.03 -10.61 22.59
N MET A 337 -8.17 -9.41 22.01
CA MET A 337 -8.95 -8.31 22.60
C MET A 337 -10.45 -8.60 22.51
N ARG A 338 -11.00 -9.22 23.55
CA ARG A 338 -12.44 -9.59 23.65
C ARG A 338 -13.31 -8.43 24.14
N PRO A 339 -14.64 -8.48 23.97
CA PRO A 339 -15.53 -7.50 24.58
C PRO A 339 -15.55 -7.65 26.11
N SER A 340 -14.76 -6.84 26.81
CA SER A 340 -14.65 -6.86 28.27
C SER A 340 -14.24 -5.50 28.82
N ASP A 341 -14.51 -5.27 30.11
CA ASP A 341 -14.07 -4.07 30.81
C ASP A 341 -12.53 -3.98 30.89
N ALA A 342 -11.84 -5.13 30.97
CA ALA A 342 -10.39 -5.19 30.90
C ALA A 342 -9.86 -4.66 29.56
N SER A 343 -10.48 -5.06 28.43
CA SER A 343 -10.13 -4.53 27.11
C SER A 343 -10.35 -3.01 27.02
N ALA A 344 -11.48 -2.51 27.54
CA ALA A 344 -11.75 -1.07 27.57
C ALA A 344 -10.70 -0.30 28.39
N GLN A 345 -10.28 -0.86 29.53
CA GLN A 345 -9.23 -0.27 30.37
C GLN A 345 -7.86 -0.30 29.69
N LEU A 346 -7.52 -1.38 28.98
CA LEU A 346 -6.29 -1.48 28.20
C LEU A 346 -6.24 -0.45 27.06
N LEU A 347 -7.34 -0.27 26.33
CA LEU A 347 -7.45 0.76 25.30
C LEU A 347 -7.26 2.16 25.89
N ARG A 348 -7.89 2.44 27.03
CA ARG A 348 -7.72 3.70 27.75
C ARG A 348 -6.25 3.98 28.09
N LEU A 349 -5.54 3.01 28.64
CA LEU A 349 -4.12 3.17 29.01
C LEU A 349 -3.23 3.36 27.78
N ALA A 350 -3.45 2.54 26.75
CA ALA A 350 -2.64 2.50 25.54
C ALA A 350 -2.78 3.78 24.68
N TYR A 351 -3.97 4.39 24.69
CA TYR A 351 -4.29 5.56 23.87
C TYR A 351 -4.48 6.85 24.67
N ALA A 352 -4.21 6.85 25.98
CA ALA A 352 -4.29 8.06 26.79
C ALA A 352 -3.48 9.22 26.18
N ARG A 353 -4.14 10.38 26.06
CA ARG A 353 -3.63 11.63 25.45
C ARG A 353 -3.28 11.57 23.96
N ARG A 354 -3.65 10.50 23.24
CA ARG A 354 -3.51 10.45 21.77
C ARG A 354 -4.62 11.25 21.10
N ARG A 355 -4.30 11.81 19.93
CA ARG A 355 -5.27 12.51 19.07
C ARG A 355 -6.08 11.54 18.21
N HIS A 356 -5.49 10.41 17.83
CA HIS A 356 -6.17 9.38 17.05
C HIS A 356 -6.27 8.09 17.89
N LEU A 357 -7.51 7.67 18.13
CA LEU A 357 -7.88 6.39 18.75
C LEU A 357 -8.03 5.35 17.65
N ASP A 358 -6.89 4.87 17.13
CA ASP A 358 -6.86 3.86 16.09
C ASP A 358 -7.08 2.47 16.68
N TRP A 359 -8.34 2.03 16.68
CA TRP A 359 -8.79 0.74 17.19
C TRP A 359 -9.23 -0.20 16.06
N ALA A 360 -8.88 0.12 14.81
CA ALA A 360 -9.27 -0.66 13.62
C ALA A 360 -8.71 -2.09 13.64
N ALA A 361 -7.58 -2.32 14.31
CA ALA A 361 -7.00 -3.65 14.46
C ALA A 361 -7.83 -4.61 15.34
N TYR A 362 -8.63 -4.09 16.28
CA TYR A 362 -9.27 -4.88 17.33
C TYR A 362 -10.69 -5.34 16.93
N ARG A 363 -10.77 -6.37 16.09
CA ARG A 363 -12.03 -6.82 15.46
C ARG A 363 -13.08 -7.38 16.41
N ASN A 364 -12.65 -7.83 17.58
CA ASN A 364 -13.50 -8.50 18.57
C ASN A 364 -14.02 -7.55 19.66
N LEU A 365 -13.93 -6.23 19.46
CA LEU A 365 -14.55 -5.25 20.35
C LEU A 365 -16.06 -5.17 20.09
N SER A 366 -16.80 -4.63 21.06
CA SER A 366 -18.23 -4.32 20.93
C SER A 366 -18.49 -2.84 21.11
N TYR A 367 -19.58 -2.31 20.55
CA TYR A 367 -19.93 -0.89 20.65
C TYR A 367 -20.00 -0.42 22.10
N LYS A 368 -20.57 -1.24 23.00
CA LYS A 368 -20.63 -0.95 24.44
C LYS A 368 -19.24 -0.71 25.04
N HIS A 369 -18.27 -1.59 24.77
CA HIS A 369 -16.94 -1.49 25.39
C HIS A 369 -16.09 -0.38 24.77
N VAL A 370 -16.28 -0.10 23.47
CA VAL A 370 -15.71 1.08 22.81
C VAL A 370 -16.24 2.35 23.48
N ALA A 371 -17.56 2.44 23.71
CA ALA A 371 -18.18 3.57 24.41
C ALA A 371 -17.64 3.72 25.84
N THR A 372 -17.54 2.62 26.59
CA THR A 372 -16.97 2.63 27.95
C THR A 372 -15.52 3.12 27.97
N ALA A 373 -14.68 2.71 27.01
CA ALA A 373 -13.32 3.20 26.90
C ALA A 373 -13.30 4.70 26.55
N LEU A 374 -14.17 5.12 25.61
CA LEU A 374 -14.24 6.48 25.10
C LEU A 374 -14.71 7.50 26.15
N ASP A 375 -15.58 7.10 27.07
CA ASP A 375 -16.08 7.96 28.16
C ASP A 375 -14.99 8.28 29.20
N ALA A 376 -13.81 7.65 29.11
CA ALA A 376 -12.70 7.89 30.01
C ALA A 376 -12.05 9.28 29.84
N ALA A 377 -11.78 9.94 30.95
CA ALA A 377 -11.19 11.29 30.99
C ALA A 377 -9.81 11.39 30.33
N GLU A 378 -9.08 10.28 30.24
CA GLU A 378 -7.76 10.16 29.62
C GLU A 378 -7.80 10.24 28.09
N LEU A 379 -8.97 9.99 27.49
CA LEU A 379 -9.20 10.01 26.04
C LEU A 379 -9.88 11.30 25.55
N ARG A 380 -10.24 12.23 26.45
CA ARG A 380 -10.96 13.48 26.13
C ARG A 380 -10.32 14.40 25.08
N ASN A 381 -9.03 14.20 24.78
CA ASN A 381 -8.29 15.00 23.80
C ASN A 381 -8.28 14.34 22.41
N ALA A 382 -8.94 13.19 22.25
CA ALA A 382 -9.06 12.51 20.97
C ALA A 382 -9.81 13.37 19.96
N GLN A 383 -9.28 13.42 18.75
CA GLN A 383 -9.82 14.13 17.59
C GLN A 383 -10.33 13.17 16.52
N ALA A 384 -9.85 11.91 16.54
CA ALA A 384 -10.24 10.90 15.58
C ALA A 384 -10.46 9.54 16.26
N LEU A 385 -11.43 8.77 15.76
CA LEU A 385 -11.74 7.40 16.18
C LEU A 385 -11.83 6.50 14.96
N SER A 386 -11.08 5.41 14.96
CA SER A 386 -11.18 4.37 13.91
C SER A 386 -11.51 3.03 14.55
N ILE A 387 -12.55 2.35 14.10
CA ILE A 387 -12.97 1.05 14.64
C ILE A 387 -13.28 0.05 13.52
N CYS A 388 -13.05 -1.24 13.79
CA CYS A 388 -13.50 -2.31 12.91
C CYS A 388 -14.87 -2.84 13.33
N ILE A 389 -15.79 -2.96 12.38
CA ILE A 389 -17.20 -3.30 12.62
C ILE A 389 -17.57 -4.74 12.20
N ASP A 390 -16.59 -5.58 11.84
CA ASP A 390 -16.83 -6.93 11.31
C ASP A 390 -17.71 -7.80 12.21
N VAL A 391 -17.41 -7.79 13.52
CA VAL A 391 -17.96 -8.71 14.54
C VAL A 391 -18.87 -7.97 15.54
N MET A 392 -19.07 -6.65 15.38
CA MET A 392 -19.91 -5.87 16.27
C MET A 392 -21.40 -6.20 16.05
N GLY A 393 -21.95 -7.04 16.93
CA GLY A 393 -23.35 -7.47 16.91
C GLY A 393 -24.24 -6.81 17.96
N ASP A 394 -23.68 -5.98 18.84
CA ASP A 394 -24.44 -5.20 19.82
C ASP A 394 -25.01 -3.91 19.21
N SER A 395 -25.90 -3.23 19.93
CA SER A 395 -26.47 -1.96 19.47
C SER A 395 -25.39 -0.87 19.38
N PRO A 396 -25.33 -0.06 18.31
CA PRO A 396 -24.42 1.07 18.21
C PRO A 396 -24.83 2.26 19.09
N THR A 397 -26.05 2.26 19.65
CA THR A 397 -26.59 3.37 20.46
C THR A 397 -25.64 3.88 21.55
N PRO A 398 -25.02 3.03 22.40
CA PRO A 398 -24.12 3.52 23.45
C PRO A 398 -22.90 4.27 22.90
N LEU A 399 -22.38 3.83 21.75
CA LEU A 399 -21.26 4.52 21.08
C LEU A 399 -21.72 5.86 20.54
N LEU A 400 -22.86 5.90 19.83
CA LEU A 400 -23.39 7.14 19.26
C LEU A 400 -23.71 8.18 20.35
N GLU A 401 -24.33 7.75 21.46
CA GLU A 401 -24.61 8.62 22.62
C GLU A 401 -23.33 9.13 23.28
N THR A 402 -22.25 8.35 23.27
CA THR A 402 -20.97 8.78 23.84
C THR A 402 -20.26 9.74 22.89
N LEU A 403 -20.31 9.49 21.58
CA LEU A 403 -19.76 10.37 20.55
C LEU A 403 -20.46 11.73 20.54
N THR A 404 -21.78 11.80 20.76
CA THR A 404 -22.50 13.09 20.82
C THR A 404 -22.09 13.94 22.03
N ARG A 405 -21.53 13.33 23.09
CA ARG A 405 -20.97 14.04 24.24
C ARG A 405 -19.50 14.44 24.04
N HIS A 406 -18.82 13.90 23.03
CA HIS A 406 -17.42 14.20 22.72
C HIS A 406 -17.32 15.35 21.71
N GLU A 407 -17.00 16.54 22.19
CA GLU A 407 -16.90 17.75 21.34
C GLU A 407 -15.63 17.79 20.46
N THR A 408 -14.64 16.95 20.77
CA THR A 408 -13.31 17.01 20.14
C THR A 408 -13.14 16.08 18.96
N ILE A 409 -13.89 14.97 18.92
CA ILE A 409 -13.80 13.96 17.85
C ILE A 409 -14.51 14.49 16.60
N ARG A 410 -13.75 14.60 15.50
CA ARG A 410 -14.19 15.14 14.22
C ARG A 410 -14.13 14.11 13.10
N ASP A 411 -13.16 13.21 13.19
CA ASP A 411 -12.92 12.19 12.18
C ASP A 411 -13.31 10.82 12.75
N ILE A 412 -14.25 10.13 12.08
CA ILE A 412 -14.71 8.81 12.49
C ILE A 412 -14.60 7.88 11.29
N CYS A 413 -13.86 6.78 11.45
CA CYS A 413 -13.69 5.77 10.43
C CYS A 413 -14.27 4.43 10.91
N PHE A 414 -15.24 3.91 10.16
CA PHE A 414 -15.73 2.55 10.31
C PHE A 414 -15.09 1.69 9.22
N LEU A 415 -14.38 0.64 9.65
CA LEU A 415 -13.65 -0.24 8.74
C LEU A 415 -14.19 -1.66 8.84
N GLN A 416 -14.11 -2.38 7.72
CA GLN A 416 -14.32 -3.82 7.69
C GLN A 416 -13.01 -4.51 7.34
N GLY A 417 -12.85 -5.75 7.80
CA GLY A 417 -11.68 -6.56 7.55
C GLY A 417 -11.40 -6.79 6.06
N PRO A 418 -10.14 -7.10 5.72
CA PRO A 418 -9.74 -7.34 4.33
C PRO A 418 -10.39 -8.61 3.75
N SER A 419 -10.88 -9.52 4.60
CA SER A 419 -11.59 -10.74 4.20
C SER A 419 -13.10 -10.56 4.01
N ARG A 420 -13.62 -9.32 3.98
CA ARG A 420 -15.07 -9.09 3.87
C ARG A 420 -15.59 -9.54 2.51
N ALA A 421 -16.81 -10.10 2.52
CA ALA A 421 -17.49 -10.60 1.33
C ALA A 421 -18.64 -9.69 0.87
N ASN A 422 -18.99 -8.66 1.66
CA ASN A 422 -20.04 -7.70 1.37
C ASN A 422 -19.79 -6.40 2.16
N ASP A 423 -20.18 -5.27 1.58
CA ASP A 423 -20.08 -3.92 2.14
C ASP A 423 -21.38 -3.48 2.86
N ASP A 424 -22.47 -4.27 2.87
CA ASP A 424 -23.75 -3.91 3.53
C ASP A 424 -23.66 -3.59 5.03
N LYS A 425 -22.55 -3.92 5.69
CA LYS A 425 -22.33 -3.63 7.12
C LYS A 425 -21.70 -2.26 7.36
N ALA A 426 -20.95 -1.73 6.39
CA ALA A 426 -20.32 -0.41 6.46
C ALA A 426 -21.34 0.69 6.14
#